data_AF-A0AA35RAL4-F1
#
_entry.id   AF-A0AA35RAL4-F1
#
_cell.length_a   1.000
_cell.length_b   1.000
_cell.length_c   1.000
_cell.angle_alpha   90.00
_cell.angle_beta   90.00
_cell.angle_gamma   90.00
#
_symmetry.space_group_name_H-M   'P 1'
#
loop_
_entity.id
_entity.type
_entity.pdbx_description
1 polymer ?
#
loop_
_entity_poly.entity_id
_entity_poly.type
_entity_poly.pdbx_seq_one_letter_code
_entity_poly.pdbx_strand_id
1 'polypeptide(L)' 'PVHLLVIPVEHFALLSEVESDLNVRLGLCLTHPKMAVAEGVAESGYRLVINQGRDGGQEVLHLHMHVMGGRRLGLPA' A
#
# COMPACT_ATOMS: atom_id res chain seq x y z
N PRO A 1 -3.64 -12.63 -10.89
CA PRO A 1 -2.65 -11.87 -10.08
C PRO A 1 -3.29 -10.53 -9.68
N VAL A 2 -3.11 -10.10 -8.44
CA VAL A 2 -3.73 -8.89 -7.88
C VAL A 2 -2.64 -7.84 -7.65
N HIS A 3 -2.88 -6.62 -8.11
CA HIS A 3 -2.07 -5.45 -7.81
C HIS A 3 -2.96 -4.21 -7.77
N LEU A 4 -3.16 -3.67 -6.58
CA LEU A 4 -4.01 -2.50 -6.33
C LEU A 4 -3.26 -1.45 -5.52
N LEU A 5 -3.78 -0.23 -5.53
CA LEU A 5 -3.28 0.89 -4.75
C LEU A 5 -4.33 1.33 -3.72
N VAL A 6 -3.92 1.51 -2.48
CA VAL A 6 -4.68 2.26 -1.47
C VAL A 6 -4.05 3.65 -1.36
N ILE A 7 -4.84 4.69 -1.60
CA ILE A 7 -4.39 6.08 -1.76
C ILE A 7 -5.26 6.98 -0.87
N PRO A 8 -4.68 7.88 -0.06
CA PRO A 8 -5.45 8.91 0.64
C PRO A 8 -6.04 9.91 -0.36
N VAL A 9 -7.23 10.44 -0.05
CA VAL A 9 -7.88 11.47 -0.88
C VAL A 9 -7.07 12.76 -0.83
N GLU A 10 -6.64 13.15 0.36
CA GLU A 10 -5.71 14.25 0.58
C GLU A 10 -4.33 13.93 0.00
N HIS A 11 -3.65 14.96 -0.48
CA HIS A 11 -2.32 14.83 -1.06
C HIS A 11 -1.25 14.82 0.03
N PHE A 12 -0.47 13.75 0.02
CA PHE A 12 0.81 13.62 0.73
C PHE A 12 1.79 12.99 -0.24
N ALA A 13 3.00 13.49 -0.37
CA ALA A 13 4.03 12.86 -1.19
C ALA A 13 4.57 11.59 -0.51
N LEU A 14 4.77 11.63 0.81
CA LEU A 14 5.47 10.60 1.59
C LEU A 14 4.65 10.12 2.79
N LEU A 15 4.98 8.94 3.31
CA LEU A 15 4.34 8.42 4.54
C LEU A 15 4.75 9.24 5.77
N SER A 16 5.92 9.87 5.75
CA SER A 16 6.37 10.76 6.83
C SER A 16 5.52 12.02 6.97
N GLU A 17 4.80 12.43 5.92
CA GLU A 17 3.98 13.65 5.94
C GLU A 17 2.63 13.46 6.63
N VAL A 18 2.24 12.22 6.93
CA VAL A 18 0.99 11.89 7.65
C VAL A 18 1.20 11.66 9.15
N GLU A 19 2.33 12.10 9.71
CA GLU A 19 2.70 11.82 11.12
C GLU A 19 1.62 12.28 12.11
N SER A 20 1.12 13.50 11.94
CA SER A 20 0.06 14.10 12.77
C SER A 20 -1.36 13.71 12.35
N ASP A 21 -1.54 13.03 11.21
CA ASP A 21 -2.85 12.63 10.70
C ASP A 21 -3.13 11.15 10.99
N LEU A 22 -3.62 10.90 12.21
CA LEU A 22 -4.00 9.56 12.65
C LEU A 22 -5.10 8.95 11.78
N ASN A 23 -6.02 9.76 11.24
CA ASN A 23 -7.14 9.27 10.45
C ASN A 23 -6.66 8.67 9.13
N VAL A 24 -5.74 9.34 8.43
CA VAL A 24 -5.15 8.83 7.20
C VAL A 24 -4.40 7.52 7.46
N ARG A 25 -3.60 7.48 8.54
CA ARG A 25 -2.85 6.27 8.92
C ARG A 25 -3.78 5.10 9.22
N LEU A 26 -4.83 5.31 10.00
CA LEU A 26 -5.84 4.30 10.28
C LEU A 26 -6.60 3.88 9.01
N GLY A 27 -6.91 4.83 8.14
CA GLY A 27 -7.53 4.58 6.83
C GLY A 27 -6.73 3.59 5.99
N LEU A 28 -5.42 3.81 5.85
CA LEU A 28 -4.51 2.89 5.16
C LEU A 28 -4.51 1.49 5.80
N CYS A 29 -4.33 1.42 7.12
CA CYS A 29 -4.29 0.16 7.88
C CYS A 29 -5.61 -0.63 7.82
N LEU A 30 -6.75 0.05 7.77
CA LEU A 30 -8.07 -0.60 7.76
C LEU A 30 -8.57 -0.92 6.35
N THR A 31 -8.02 -0.26 5.32
CA THR A 31 -8.47 -0.45 3.93
C THR A 31 -7.74 -1.60 3.23
N HIS A 32 -6.42 -1.75 3.42
CA HIS A 32 -5.69 -2.84 2.78
C HIS A 32 -6.22 -4.25 3.09
N PRO A 33 -6.65 -4.61 4.33
CA PRO A 33 -7.11 -5.97 4.58
C PRO A 33 -8.50 -6.21 3.95
N LYS A 34 -9.34 -5.17 3.87
CA LYS A 34 -10.63 -5.23 3.17
C LYS A 34 -10.42 -5.50 1.68
N MET A 35 -9.45 -4.83 1.06
CA MET A 35 -9.09 -5.07 -0.34
C MET A 35 -8.54 -6.48 -0.56
N ALA A 36 -7.67 -6.97 0.33
CA ALA A 36 -7.16 -8.33 0.23
C ALA A 36 -8.26 -9.40 0.30
N VAL A 37 -9.30 -9.19 1.13
CA VAL A 37 -10.48 -10.07 1.19
C VAL A 37 -11.31 -9.95 -0.09
N ALA A 38 -11.61 -8.72 -0.54
CA ALA A 38 -12.41 -8.48 -1.73
C ALA A 38 -11.81 -9.11 -2.99
N GLU A 39 -10.49 -9.15 -3.08
CA GLU A 39 -9.74 -9.70 -4.22
C GLU A 39 -9.37 -11.18 -4.07
N GLY A 40 -9.81 -11.84 -2.99
CA GLY A 40 -9.58 -13.27 -2.77
C GLY A 40 -8.11 -13.65 -2.49
N VAL A 41 -7.29 -12.72 -1.99
CA VAL A 41 -5.86 -12.97 -1.69
C VAL A 41 -5.55 -13.02 -0.18
N ALA A 42 -6.55 -12.81 0.67
CA ALA A 42 -6.37 -12.78 2.13
C ALA A 42 -5.78 -14.10 2.69
N GLU A 43 -6.27 -15.26 2.23
CA GLU A 43 -5.83 -16.56 2.75
C GLU A 43 -4.49 -17.02 2.13
N SER A 44 -4.32 -16.82 0.83
CA SER A 44 -3.08 -17.21 0.12
C SER A 44 -1.89 -16.30 0.42
N GLY A 45 -2.17 -15.13 0.99
CA GLY A 45 -1.18 -14.13 1.36
C GLY A 45 -0.95 -13.07 0.28
N TYR A 46 -0.48 -11.91 0.75
CA TYR A 46 -0.20 -10.74 -0.08
C TYR A 46 0.96 -9.94 0.53
N ARG A 47 1.57 -9.05 -0.25
CA ARG A 47 2.59 -8.10 0.21
C ARG A 47 2.05 -6.69 0.14
N LEU A 48 2.32 -5.93 1.21
CA LEU A 48 2.14 -4.49 1.25
C LEU A 48 3.49 -3.82 0.97
N VAL A 49 3.50 -2.83 0.09
CA VAL A 49 4.69 -2.02 -0.20
C VAL A 49 4.29 -0.55 -0.24
N ILE A 50 5.05 0.29 0.47
CA ILE A 50 4.95 1.74 0.37
C ILE A 50 6.34 2.25 0.01
N ASN A 51 6.52 2.67 -1.23
CA ASN A 51 7.79 3.22 -1.69
C ASN A 51 7.98 4.63 -1.15
N GLN A 52 9.20 4.98 -0.73
CA GLN A 52 9.55 6.30 -0.21
C GLN A 52 10.72 6.87 -1.00
N GLY A 53 10.47 7.94 -1.74
CA GLY A 53 11.48 8.64 -2.53
C GLY A 53 12.05 7.84 -3.70
N ARG A 54 13.06 8.42 -4.35
CA ARG A 54 13.64 7.89 -5.60
C ARG A 54 14.20 6.49 -5.45
N ASP A 55 15.04 6.26 -4.44
CA ASP A 55 15.73 4.97 -4.25
C ASP A 55 14.79 3.89 -3.71
N GLY A 56 13.66 4.27 -3.13
CA GLY A 56 12.56 3.37 -2.80
C GLY A 56 11.73 2.95 -4.02
N GLY A 57 11.99 3.48 -5.22
CA GLY A 57 11.21 3.21 -6.43
C GLY A 57 9.88 3.96 -6.50
N GLN A 58 9.77 5.13 -5.85
CA GLN A 58 8.59 5.99 -5.94
C GLN A 58 8.68 6.89 -7.18
N GLU A 59 7.78 6.67 -8.15
CA GLU A 59 7.70 7.50 -9.37
C GLU A 59 6.63 8.59 -9.26
N VAL A 60 5.49 8.27 -8.64
CA VAL A 60 4.40 9.22 -8.39
C VAL A 60 4.53 9.76 -6.97
N LEU A 61 4.71 11.08 -6.85
CA LEU A 61 4.80 11.79 -5.57
C LEU A 61 3.42 11.99 -4.93
N HIS A 62 2.65 10.92 -4.79
CA HIS A 62 1.43 10.85 -3.99
C HIS A 62 1.44 9.52 -3.25
N LEU A 63 1.22 9.55 -1.93
CA LEU A 63 1.31 8.40 -1.04
C LEU A 63 0.39 7.28 -1.53
N HIS A 64 0.94 6.11 -1.80
CA HIS A 64 0.16 4.94 -2.15
C HIS A 64 0.76 3.69 -1.55
N MET A 65 -0.11 2.81 -1.07
CA MET A 65 0.24 1.47 -0.61
C MET A 65 -0.13 0.46 -1.69
N HIS A 66 0.87 -0.23 -2.23
CA HIS A 66 0.64 -1.37 -3.11
C HIS A 66 0.13 -2.56 -2.31
N VAL A 67 -0.93 -3.20 -2.79
CA VAL A 67 -1.44 -4.50 -2.33
C VAL A 67 -1.22 -5.50 -3.46
N MET A 68 -0.29 -6.44 -3.28
CA MET A 68 0.09 -7.40 -4.32
C MET A 68 -0.15 -8.84 -3.87
N GLY A 69 -0.79 -9.67 -4.70
CA GLY A 69 -1.14 -11.04 -4.34
C GLY A 69 -1.59 -11.91 -5.51
N GLY A 70 -2.18 -13.07 -5.20
CA GLY A 70 -2.72 -13.99 -6.20
C GLY A 70 -1.66 -14.82 -6.95
N ARG A 71 -0.42 -14.81 -6.47
CA ARG A 71 0.68 -15.71 -6.83
C ARG A 71 1.77 -15.67 -5.75
N ARG A 72 2.67 -16.66 -5.73
CA ARG A 72 3.87 -16.59 -4.89
C ARG A 72 4.72 -15.38 -5.29
N LEU A 73 4.95 -14.48 -4.35
CA LEU A 73 5.79 -13.30 -4.55
C LEU A 73 7.27 -13.65 -4.31
N GLY A 74 8.15 -13.08 -5.13
CA GLY A 74 9.60 -13.26 -4.98
C GLY A 74 10.14 -12.65 -3.69
N LEU A 75 11.34 -13.05 -3.28
CA LEU A 75 12.07 -12.39 -2.20
C LEU A 75 12.50 -10.98 -2.64
N PRO A 76 12.68 -10.03 -1.69
CA PRO A 76 13.41 -8.80 -1.99
C PRO A 76 14.81 -9.15 -2.53
N ALA A 77 15.34 -8.29 -3.39
CA ALA A 77 16.75 -8.34 -3.78
C ALA A 77 17.66 -8.02 -2.60
#